data_AF-A0A836EMH4-F1
#
_entry.id   AF-A0A836EMH4-F1
#
_cell.length_a   1.000
_cell.length_b   1.000
_cell.length_c   1.000
_cell.angle_alpha   90.00
_cell.angle_beta   90.00
_cell.angle_gamma   90.00
#
_symmetry.space_group_name_H-M   'P 1'
#
loop_
_entity.id
_entity.type
_entity.pdbx_description
1 polymer ?
#
loop_
_entity_poly.entity_id
_entity_poly.type
_entity_poly.pdbx_seq_one_letter_code
_entity_poly.pdbx_strand_id
1 'polypeptide(L)'
;MCDMLPMLEVNSLFPFNPSLNDEIQRLFDVTLNMRPLPTVDEVMEDFRHNGRDFEYCPDVDTDVSKQSASRRKKNKKPLPTECVFCRNNGEEETYYRQHLLKDVDGRVECPVLRAYTCPICGATGDEAHTVKYCPSGPYNPNPISTANAFKLARNSTGKIASKKF
;
A
#
# COMPACT_ATOMS: atom_id res chain seq x y z
N MET A 1 -38.35 44.57 -8.93
CA MET A 1 -37.35 44.41 -7.85
C MET A 1 -36.44 43.26 -8.24
N CYS A 2 -35.13 43.45 -8.24
CA CYS A 2 -34.14 42.37 -8.39
C CYS A 2 -33.33 42.34 -7.10
N ASP A 3 -33.66 41.42 -6.19
CA ASP A 3 -32.98 41.32 -4.90
C ASP A 3 -31.67 40.55 -5.07
N MET A 4 -30.56 41.28 -4.94
CA MET A 4 -29.21 40.74 -4.92
C MET A 4 -28.97 40.09 -3.55
N LEU A 5 -28.82 38.76 -3.51
CA LEU A 5 -28.41 38.07 -2.28
C LEU A 5 -26.97 38.45 -1.89
N PRO A 6 -26.68 38.65 -0.60
CA PRO A 6 -25.42 39.23 -0.15
C PRO A 6 -24.24 38.25 -0.27
N MET A 7 -23.08 38.77 -0.63
CA MET A 7 -21.83 38.02 -0.56
C MET A 7 -21.43 37.81 0.90
N LEU A 8 -21.32 36.55 1.33
CA LEU A 8 -20.78 36.21 2.64
C LEU A 8 -19.30 36.56 2.73
N GLU A 9 -18.91 37.05 3.91
CA GLU A 9 -17.61 37.69 4.14
C GLU A 9 -16.42 36.74 4.02
N VAL A 10 -15.29 37.31 3.59
CA VAL A 10 -14.10 36.58 3.15
C VAL A 10 -13.31 36.01 4.34
N ASN A 11 -13.22 34.68 4.39
CA ASN A 11 -12.14 33.89 5.01
C ASN A 11 -11.53 34.40 6.34
N SER A 12 -12.29 34.33 7.43
CA SER A 12 -11.74 34.42 8.80
C SER A 12 -11.24 33.08 9.38
N LEU A 13 -11.34 31.97 8.63
CA LEU A 13 -11.14 30.60 9.14
C LEU A 13 -9.77 29.97 8.85
N PHE A 14 -8.86 30.66 8.16
CA PHE A 14 -7.50 30.19 7.93
C PHE A 14 -6.47 31.18 8.49
N PRO A 15 -5.95 30.96 9.71
CA PRO A 15 -4.80 31.68 10.22
C PRO A 15 -3.58 31.33 9.35
N PHE A 16 -2.87 32.35 8.89
CA PHE A 16 -1.79 32.27 7.89
C PHE A 16 -2.25 31.86 6.50
N ASN A 17 -2.57 32.89 5.70
CA ASN A 17 -2.29 32.88 4.27
C ASN A 17 -0.92 33.54 4.07
N PRO A 18 0.21 32.82 4.20
CA PRO A 18 1.51 33.38 3.87
C PRO A 18 1.47 33.76 2.39
N SER A 19 1.98 34.93 2.02
CA SER A 19 2.07 35.23 0.60
C SER A 19 3.00 34.22 -0.05
N LEU A 20 2.82 33.97 -1.36
CA LEU A 20 3.76 33.13 -2.13
C LEU A 20 5.21 33.61 -1.94
N ASN A 21 5.40 34.91 -1.72
CA ASN A 21 6.68 35.53 -1.41
C ASN A 21 7.24 35.14 -0.03
N ASP A 22 6.40 35.02 1.00
CA ASP A 22 6.82 34.58 2.34
C ASP A 22 7.18 33.09 2.37
N GLU A 23 6.47 32.26 1.62
CA GLU A 23 6.78 30.84 1.50
C GLU A 23 8.02 30.60 0.63
N ILE A 24 8.18 31.35 -0.48
CA ILE A 24 9.44 31.42 -1.23
C ILE A 24 10.58 31.86 -0.31
N GLN A 25 10.41 32.92 0.47
CA GLN A 25 11.46 33.41 1.35
C GLN A 25 11.81 32.37 2.43
N ARG A 26 10.82 31.68 3.01
CA ARG A 26 11.05 30.57 3.96
C ARG A 26 11.73 29.34 3.33
N LEU A 27 11.50 29.08 2.05
CA LEU A 27 12.10 27.95 1.31
C LEU A 27 13.51 28.27 0.78
N PHE A 28 13.81 29.55 0.50
CA PHE A 28 15.03 29.97 -0.18
C PHE A 28 15.99 30.84 0.67
N ASP A 29 15.62 31.32 1.87
CA ASP A 29 16.57 31.86 2.88
C ASP A 29 17.38 30.72 3.54
N VAL A 30 18.11 29.98 2.71
CA VAL A 30 19.15 29.00 3.09
C VAL A 30 20.43 29.70 3.58
N THR A 31 20.51 31.03 3.45
CA THR A 31 21.59 31.85 4.00
C THR A 31 21.35 32.18 5.48
N LEU A 32 22.32 31.81 6.32
CA LEU A 32 22.47 32.15 7.75
C LEU A 32 21.81 31.25 8.82
N ASN A 33 21.53 29.97 8.51
CA ASN A 33 21.63 28.94 9.55
C ASN A 33 22.98 28.22 9.44
N MET A 34 24.04 28.89 9.90
CA MET A 34 25.37 28.30 10.13
C MET A 34 25.34 27.33 11.33
N ARG A 35 24.42 26.36 11.29
CA ARG A 35 24.57 25.15 12.10
C ARG A 35 25.85 24.48 11.59
N PRO A 36 26.82 24.17 12.47
CA PRO A 36 27.99 23.41 12.07
C PRO A 36 27.53 22.17 11.30
N LEU A 37 28.14 21.93 10.14
CA LEU A 37 27.93 20.67 9.43
C LEU A 37 28.33 19.56 10.42
N PRO A 38 27.47 18.56 10.70
CA PRO A 38 27.81 17.53 11.66
C PRO A 38 29.11 16.87 11.23
N THR A 39 30.02 16.75 12.19
CA THR A 39 31.35 16.19 11.96
C THR A 39 31.23 14.75 11.44
N VAL A 40 32.25 14.28 10.73
CA VAL A 40 32.26 12.90 10.22
C VAL A 40 32.09 11.91 11.38
N ASP A 41 32.65 12.22 12.55
CA ASP A 41 32.48 11.42 13.76
C ASP A 41 31.04 11.41 14.30
N GLU A 42 30.35 12.56 14.36
CA GLU A 42 28.93 12.63 14.75
C GLU A 42 28.03 11.86 13.76
N VAL A 43 28.27 12.00 12.45
CA VAL A 43 27.55 11.23 11.43
C VAL A 43 27.83 9.73 11.58
N MET A 44 29.08 9.34 11.81
CA MET A 44 29.44 7.94 12.07
C MET A 44 28.81 7.41 13.36
N GLU A 45 28.66 8.23 14.39
CA GLU A 45 27.99 7.87 15.64
C GLU A 45 26.49 7.65 15.42
N ASP A 46 25.82 8.53 14.66
CA ASP A 46 24.42 8.34 14.26
C ASP A 46 24.24 7.06 13.42
N PHE A 47 25.18 6.73 12.54
CA PHE A 47 25.16 5.45 11.82
C PHE A 47 25.36 4.26 12.77
N ARG A 48 26.27 4.34 13.76
CA ARG A 48 26.47 3.29 14.79
C ARG A 48 25.21 3.07 15.64
N HIS A 49 24.44 4.12 15.92
CA HIS A 49 23.23 4.03 16.77
C HIS A 49 21.96 3.65 15.99
N ASN A 50 21.82 4.08 14.73
CA ASN A 50 20.66 3.74 13.89
C ASN A 50 20.85 2.43 13.10
N GLY A 51 22.09 2.05 12.80
CA GLY A 51 22.47 0.84 12.08
C GLY A 51 22.86 -0.30 13.00
N ARG A 52 21.89 -0.91 13.70
CA ARG A 52 22.12 -2.22 14.32
C ARG A 52 22.06 -3.31 13.25
N ASP A 53 23.11 -3.35 12.44
CA ASP A 53 23.25 -4.30 11.34
C ASP A 53 23.13 -5.73 11.86
N PHE A 54 22.26 -6.51 11.22
CA PHE A 54 22.23 -7.94 11.42
C PHE A 54 23.48 -8.51 10.77
N GLU A 55 24.44 -8.87 11.62
CA GLU A 55 25.77 -9.36 11.25
C GLU A 55 25.69 -10.35 10.08
N TYR A 56 26.33 -10.01 8.96
CA TYR A 56 26.37 -10.86 7.79
C TYR A 56 27.19 -12.12 8.10
N CYS A 57 26.50 -13.15 8.57
CA CYS A 57 27.04 -14.50 8.64
C CYS A 57 27.19 -15.02 7.20
N PRO A 58 28.41 -15.24 6.68
CA PRO A 58 28.55 -16.14 5.55
C PRO A 58 28.13 -17.53 6.02
N ASP A 59 27.13 -18.12 5.36
CA ASP A 59 26.62 -19.44 5.70
C ASP A 59 27.74 -20.49 5.54
N VAL A 60 28.32 -20.93 6.66
CA VAL A 60 29.17 -22.12 6.74
C VAL A 60 28.44 -23.15 7.59
N ASP A 61 27.96 -24.21 6.94
CA ASP A 61 27.07 -25.20 7.52
C ASP A 61 27.65 -25.82 8.80
N THR A 62 27.05 -25.51 9.95
CA THR A 62 27.28 -26.25 11.20
C THR A 62 26.05 -26.23 12.09
N ASP A 63 25.45 -27.41 12.29
CA ASP A 63 24.30 -27.63 13.17
C ASP A 63 24.61 -27.33 14.64
N VAL A 64 24.33 -26.10 15.11
CA VAL A 64 24.19 -25.81 16.54
C VAL A 64 22.98 -24.92 16.80
N SER A 65 22.02 -25.48 17.53
CA SER A 65 20.84 -24.85 18.09
C SER A 65 21.14 -23.47 18.72
N LYS A 66 20.51 -22.42 18.18
CA LYS A 66 20.41 -21.11 18.85
C LYS A 66 18.95 -20.68 18.95
N GLN A 67 18.54 -20.39 20.17
CA GLN A 67 17.22 -19.89 20.53
C GLN A 67 17.01 -18.50 19.92
N SER A 68 16.49 -18.45 18.69
CA SER A 68 16.23 -17.17 18.01
C SER A 68 15.15 -16.40 18.77
N ALA A 69 15.51 -15.22 19.29
CA ALA A 69 14.62 -14.35 20.03
C ALA A 69 13.29 -14.12 19.29
N SER A 70 12.20 -14.08 20.07
CA SER A 70 10.80 -13.89 19.66
C SER A 70 10.67 -13.20 18.29
N ARG A 71 10.45 -14.01 17.24
CA ARG A 71 10.08 -13.52 15.90
C ARG A 71 8.96 -12.50 16.12
N ARG A 72 9.18 -11.24 15.71
CA ARG A 72 8.14 -10.19 15.72
C ARG A 72 6.83 -10.84 15.32
N LYS A 73 5.90 -10.93 16.27
CA LYS A 73 4.60 -11.58 16.08
C LYS A 73 3.95 -10.82 14.93
N LYS A 74 4.06 -11.33 13.70
CA LYS A 74 3.35 -10.79 12.54
C LYS A 74 1.91 -10.73 13.03
N ASN A 75 1.37 -9.52 13.15
CA ASN A 75 -0.02 -9.34 13.53
C ASN A 75 -0.84 -10.05 12.45
N LYS A 76 -1.18 -11.31 12.72
CA LYS A 76 -2.18 -12.05 11.98
C LYS A 76 -3.43 -11.23 12.22
N LYS A 77 -3.73 -10.32 11.29
CA LYS A 77 -5.03 -9.65 11.24
C LYS A 77 -6.05 -10.78 11.39
N PRO A 78 -6.99 -10.68 12.34
CA PRO A 78 -7.97 -11.76 12.53
C PRO A 78 -8.59 -12.05 11.16
N LEU A 79 -8.70 -13.34 10.84
CA LEU A 79 -9.34 -13.75 9.59
C LEU A 79 -10.73 -13.08 9.54
N PRO A 80 -11.15 -12.51 8.39
CA PRO A 80 -12.46 -11.90 8.28
C PRO A 80 -13.52 -12.89 8.79
N THR A 81 -14.34 -12.45 9.73
CA THR A 81 -15.40 -13.27 10.35
C THR A 81 -16.75 -13.10 9.65
N GLU A 82 -16.76 -12.39 8.52
CA GLU A 82 -17.98 -11.93 7.83
C GLU A 82 -17.67 -11.60 6.36
N CYS A 83 -18.71 -11.63 5.54
CA CYS A 83 -18.65 -11.26 4.14
C CYS A 83 -18.67 -9.73 3.95
N VAL A 84 -17.47 -9.18 3.76
CA VAL A 84 -17.27 -7.75 3.47
C VAL A 84 -18.04 -7.28 2.23
N PHE A 85 -18.28 -8.15 1.24
CA PHE A 85 -19.04 -7.81 0.02
C PHE A 85 -20.53 -7.59 0.33
N CYS A 86 -21.18 -8.55 0.99
CA CYS A 86 -22.57 -8.42 1.41
C CYS A 86 -22.77 -7.26 2.39
N ARG A 87 -21.87 -7.09 3.37
CA ARG A 87 -21.90 -5.93 4.28
C ARG A 87 -21.81 -4.59 3.54
N ASN A 88 -20.98 -4.49 2.51
CA ASN A 88 -20.86 -3.27 1.71
C ASN A 88 -22.07 -3.01 0.81
N ASN A 89 -22.83 -4.04 0.44
CA ASN A 89 -24.07 -3.93 -0.33
C ASN A 89 -25.29 -3.60 0.55
N GLY A 90 -25.14 -3.54 1.88
CA GLY A 90 -26.24 -3.25 2.81
C GLY A 90 -27.12 -4.46 3.16
N GLU A 91 -26.61 -5.68 2.98
CA GLU A 91 -27.31 -6.90 3.39
C GLU A 91 -27.51 -6.97 4.91
N GLU A 92 -28.44 -7.80 5.37
CA GLU A 92 -28.73 -7.98 6.80
C GLU A 92 -27.51 -8.53 7.58
N GLU A 93 -27.31 -8.09 8.82
CA GLU A 93 -26.23 -8.55 9.69
C GLU A 93 -26.25 -10.06 9.93
N THR A 94 -27.44 -10.66 10.09
CA THR A 94 -27.54 -12.12 10.24
C THR A 94 -27.05 -12.84 8.99
N TYR A 95 -27.23 -12.26 7.80
CA TYR A 95 -26.88 -12.86 6.52
C TYR A 95 -25.39 -12.71 6.18
N TYR A 96 -24.83 -11.49 6.26
CA TYR A 96 -23.41 -11.29 5.92
C TYR A 96 -22.44 -11.93 6.93
N ARG A 97 -22.91 -12.31 8.13
CA ARG A 97 -22.13 -13.04 9.14
C ARG A 97 -22.22 -14.58 9.01
N GLN A 98 -23.06 -15.12 8.13
CA GLN A 98 -23.18 -16.57 7.89
C GLN A 98 -22.12 -17.14 6.95
N HIS A 99 -21.39 -16.31 6.20
CA HIS A 99 -20.46 -16.74 5.16
C HIS A 99 -19.29 -15.76 5.02
N LEU A 100 -18.20 -16.18 4.38
CA LEU A 100 -17.06 -15.31 4.06
C LEU A 100 -17.08 -14.89 2.59
N LEU A 101 -16.24 -13.91 2.25
CA LEU A 101 -16.06 -13.51 0.85
C LEU A 101 -15.24 -14.55 0.07
N LYS A 102 -14.16 -15.04 0.68
CA LYS A 102 -13.24 -16.03 0.12
C LYS A 102 -12.75 -16.98 1.21
N ASP A 103 -12.60 -18.25 0.84
CA ASP A 103 -12.03 -19.30 1.67
C ASP A 103 -10.48 -19.23 1.69
N VAL A 104 -9.82 -20.07 2.51
CA VAL A 104 -8.36 -20.19 2.64
C VAL A 104 -7.64 -20.49 1.33
N ASP A 105 -8.30 -21.20 0.40
CA ASP A 105 -7.80 -21.48 -0.95
C ASP A 105 -7.94 -20.29 -1.92
N GLY A 106 -8.55 -19.18 -1.47
CA GLY A 106 -8.81 -17.99 -2.28
C GLY A 106 -10.05 -18.06 -3.19
N ARG A 107 -10.73 -19.21 -3.22
CA ARG A 107 -12.02 -19.44 -3.90
C ARG A 107 -13.12 -18.57 -3.30
N VAL A 108 -14.04 -18.09 -4.13
CA VAL A 108 -15.17 -17.26 -3.66
C VAL A 108 -16.23 -18.11 -2.97
N GLU A 109 -16.54 -17.79 -1.72
CA GLU A 109 -17.57 -18.49 -0.93
C GLU A 109 -18.91 -17.76 -0.96
N CYS A 110 -18.90 -16.42 -1.01
CA CYS A 110 -20.11 -15.59 -0.94
C CYS A 110 -21.15 -15.97 -2.01
N PRO A 111 -22.36 -16.43 -1.64
CA PRO A 111 -23.34 -16.95 -2.59
C PRO A 111 -23.82 -15.90 -3.59
N VAL A 112 -23.96 -14.64 -3.16
CA VAL A 112 -24.34 -13.51 -4.05
C VAL A 112 -23.28 -13.30 -5.12
N LEU A 113 -21.99 -13.32 -4.74
CA LEU A 113 -20.91 -13.15 -5.71
C LEU A 113 -20.73 -14.40 -6.58
N ARG A 114 -20.89 -15.61 -6.03
CA ARG A 114 -20.85 -16.88 -6.80
C ARG A 114 -21.92 -16.95 -7.89
N ALA A 115 -23.12 -16.43 -7.62
CA ALA A 115 -24.22 -16.38 -8.59
C ALA A 115 -24.02 -15.30 -9.68
N TYR A 116 -23.09 -14.37 -9.48
CA TYR A 116 -22.76 -13.36 -10.47
C TYR A 116 -21.88 -13.93 -11.58
N THR A 117 -22.29 -13.73 -12.83
CA THR A 117 -21.48 -14.04 -14.00
C THR A 117 -20.85 -12.76 -14.54
N CYS A 118 -19.52 -12.72 -14.61
CA CYS A 118 -18.80 -11.55 -15.11
C CYS A 118 -19.10 -11.33 -16.61
N PRO A 119 -19.66 -10.17 -17.02
CA PRO A 119 -20.06 -9.95 -18.42
C PRO A 119 -18.88 -9.74 -19.38
N ILE A 120 -17.64 -9.64 -18.88
CA ILE A 120 -16.43 -9.44 -19.69
C ILE A 120 -15.74 -10.77 -20.02
N CYS A 121 -15.68 -11.71 -19.08
CA CYS A 121 -14.94 -12.97 -19.23
C CYS A 121 -15.76 -14.23 -18.98
N GLY A 122 -17.03 -14.12 -18.57
CA GLY A 122 -17.92 -15.26 -18.30
C GLY A 122 -17.68 -15.99 -16.98
N ALA A 123 -16.66 -15.61 -16.19
CA ALA A 123 -16.36 -16.27 -14.92
C ALA A 123 -17.50 -16.15 -13.89
N THR A 124 -17.75 -17.25 -13.17
CA THR A 124 -18.83 -17.41 -12.18
C THR A 124 -18.41 -18.46 -11.13
N GLY A 125 -19.20 -18.67 -10.08
CA GLY A 125 -18.87 -19.65 -9.02
C GLY A 125 -17.58 -19.32 -8.26
N ASP A 126 -16.65 -20.28 -8.18
CA ASP A 126 -15.39 -20.19 -7.43
C ASP A 126 -14.49 -19.03 -7.91
N GLU A 127 -14.56 -18.68 -9.20
CA GLU A 127 -13.77 -17.64 -9.86
C GLU A 127 -14.53 -16.32 -10.07
N ALA A 128 -15.74 -16.21 -9.52
CA ALA A 128 -16.60 -15.05 -9.71
C ALA A 128 -15.98 -13.75 -9.21
N HIS A 129 -16.24 -12.65 -9.92
CA HIS A 129 -15.73 -11.33 -9.58
C HIS A 129 -16.58 -10.24 -10.23
N THR A 130 -16.59 -9.05 -9.62
CA THR A 130 -17.24 -7.88 -10.23
C THR A 130 -16.41 -7.35 -11.38
N VAL A 131 -17.07 -6.66 -12.34
CA VAL A 131 -16.44 -6.03 -13.53
C VAL A 131 -15.14 -5.28 -13.22
N LYS A 132 -15.09 -4.54 -12.11
CA LYS A 132 -13.90 -3.76 -11.68
C LYS A 132 -12.66 -4.61 -11.47
N TYR A 133 -12.83 -5.85 -11.01
CA TYR A 133 -11.74 -6.78 -10.70
C TYR A 133 -11.57 -7.86 -11.78
N CYS A 134 -12.16 -7.68 -12.95
CA CYS A 134 -12.01 -8.61 -14.06
C CYS A 134 -10.57 -8.61 -14.59
N PRO A 135 -9.89 -9.78 -14.70
CA PRO A 135 -8.53 -9.87 -15.24
C PRO A 135 -8.47 -9.45 -16.72
N SER A 136 -9.57 -9.65 -17.47
CA SER A 136 -9.71 -9.19 -18.86
C SER A 136 -10.37 -7.81 -18.97
N GLY A 137 -10.66 -7.14 -17.85
CA GLY A 137 -11.36 -5.86 -17.83
C GLY A 137 -10.43 -4.65 -18.03
N PRO A 138 -10.94 -3.52 -18.56
CA PRO A 138 -10.15 -2.31 -18.79
C PRO A 138 -9.67 -1.64 -17.49
N TYR A 139 -10.25 -1.99 -16.35
CA TYR A 139 -9.89 -1.51 -15.02
C TYR A 139 -8.94 -2.46 -14.26
N ASN A 140 -8.45 -3.54 -14.89
CA ASN A 140 -7.54 -4.49 -14.23
C ASN A 140 -6.31 -3.74 -13.68
N PRO A 141 -6.07 -3.72 -12.35
CA PRO A 141 -4.91 -3.07 -11.74
C PRO A 141 -3.59 -3.85 -11.98
N ASN A 142 -3.61 -4.86 -12.86
CA ASN A 142 -2.45 -5.57 -13.37
C ASN A 142 -2.14 -5.31 -14.86
N PRO A 143 -1.89 -4.08 -15.34
CA PRO A 143 -0.56 -3.91 -15.92
C PRO A 143 0.42 -4.23 -14.81
N ILE A 144 1.39 -5.12 -15.06
CA ILE A 144 2.48 -5.36 -14.11
C ILE A 144 3.04 -3.98 -13.76
N SER A 145 2.89 -3.55 -12.49
CA SER A 145 3.35 -2.24 -12.04
C SER A 145 4.75 -2.03 -12.60
N THR A 146 5.01 -0.90 -13.27
CA THR A 146 6.26 -0.69 -14.02
C THR A 146 7.48 -0.96 -13.14
N ALA A 147 7.42 -0.58 -11.86
CA ALA A 147 8.41 -0.91 -10.83
C ALA A 147 8.70 -2.42 -10.64
N ASN A 148 7.70 -3.29 -10.78
CA ASN A 148 7.86 -4.75 -10.80
C ASN A 148 8.27 -5.28 -12.18
N ALA A 149 7.86 -4.64 -13.28
CA ALA A 149 8.32 -5.00 -14.62
C ALA A 149 9.82 -4.74 -14.81
N PHE A 150 10.38 -3.67 -14.21
CA PHE A 150 11.82 -3.42 -14.20
C PHE A 150 12.62 -4.45 -13.37
N LYS A 151 12.00 -5.06 -12.34
CA LYS A 151 12.57 -6.26 -11.67
C LYS A 151 12.54 -7.51 -12.55
N LEU A 152 12.04 -7.39 -13.78
CA LEU A 152 12.05 -8.37 -14.87
C LEU A 152 12.71 -7.77 -16.16
N ALA A 153 13.60 -6.74 -16.02
CA ALA A 153 14.57 -6.09 -16.95
C ALA A 153 16.13 -6.42 -17.00
N ARG A 154 16.67 -7.63 -17.33
CA ARG A 154 18.13 -7.96 -17.58
C ARG A 154 18.72 -7.27 -18.82
N ASN A 155 19.82 -6.59 -18.57
CA ASN A 155 20.88 -6.24 -19.51
C ASN A 155 22.09 -7.22 -19.40
N SER A 156 23.10 -7.02 -20.25
CA SER A 156 24.27 -7.90 -20.47
C SER A 156 25.24 -8.06 -19.30
N THR A 157 24.99 -7.40 -18.15
CA THR A 157 25.73 -7.60 -16.88
C THR A 157 24.89 -8.25 -15.77
N GLY A 158 23.62 -8.58 -16.04
CA GLY A 158 22.90 -9.63 -15.32
C GLY A 158 21.81 -9.26 -14.27
N LYS A 159 21.06 -8.14 -14.34
CA LYS A 159 19.88 -7.75 -13.48
C LYS A 159 18.41 -8.22 -13.83
N ILE A 160 17.91 -9.43 -13.49
CA ILE A 160 16.62 -10.15 -13.90
C ILE A 160 15.81 -9.73 -15.20
N ALA A 161 15.75 -10.48 -16.36
CA ALA A 161 14.69 -10.41 -17.44
C ALA A 161 14.33 -11.71 -18.20
N SER A 162 13.06 -11.70 -18.64
CA SER A 162 12.35 -12.59 -19.58
C SER A 162 12.28 -14.08 -19.22
N LYS A 163 11.06 -14.53 -18.91
CA LYS A 163 10.62 -15.89 -19.26
C LYS A 163 10.54 -15.99 -20.79
N LYS A 164 10.91 -17.14 -21.35
CA LYS A 164 10.52 -17.56 -22.70
C LYS A 164 9.44 -18.64 -22.62
N PHE A 165 8.74 -18.83 -23.73
CA PHE A 165 7.60 -19.73 -23.94
C PHE A 165 7.88 -21.16 -23.50
#